data_AF-A0A673M7N6-F1
#
_entry.id   AF-A0A673M7N6-F1
#
_cell.length_a   1.000
_cell.length_b   1.000
_cell.length_c   1.000
_cell.angle_alpha   90.00
_cell.angle_beta   90.00
_cell.angle_gamma   90.00
#
_symmetry.space_group_name_H-M   'P 1'
#
loop_
_entity.id
_entity.type
_entity.pdbx_description
1 polymer ?
#
loop_
_entity_poly.entity_id
_entity_poly.type
_entity_poly.pdbx_seq_one_letter_code
_entity_poly.pdbx_strand_id
1 'polypeptide(L)'
;MPTVVLMDSSLSMTRPVSVEGSEEFQRKNLAVHGLTMLFEHMATNYRLEFTSLVTFSSLWELMVPFTRDYNTLQEALNNLEDYDKTCLEAALQGVSNIVQQEWGTSCPCQVVLVTDGALGIGRGSLRHSLQTVKQRVEDKKFPLPFPFPSKLYVMCIANAEEVLYKLIDQAYSPFHAVLRCGNLTSDVQVFPRPEPVTIDEEVDPMPRTVQTDLEIVGFIEIGDISSPPVLSRHLVLPIAVNKEGDEIGTGATDDTEEETPTNQMAGKSPNFCVLLHGSLKVEGMVALVQLGPDWFGMLYSQADSKKKSNLMMSLFEPGSEPLPWLGRISQLGPASDAAENPYGEDDSKSPFPIQPKNKRSYAQNVTVWIKASGLQTDVQKILRNARKLPEKTQTFYKELNRLRKAALAFGFWELLKSVAELLERECTLLPDSAHPDAAFQLSHAAQQLKLASSGDSKYAAYEHNITPMLTDFSGGGGADRI
;
A
#
# COMPACT_ATOMS: atom_id res chain seq x y z
N MET A 1 -10.54 -5.89 -8.55
CA MET A 1 -11.89 -5.44 -8.20
C MET A 1 -12.79 -6.64 -8.46
N PRO A 2 -13.47 -7.22 -7.46
CA PRO A 2 -14.45 -8.27 -7.71
C PRO A 2 -15.85 -7.68 -7.93
N THR A 3 -16.73 -8.46 -8.52
CA THR A 3 -18.14 -8.12 -8.76
C THR A 3 -19.07 -9.03 -7.94
N VAL A 4 -20.08 -8.44 -7.30
CA VAL A 4 -21.19 -9.18 -6.66
C VAL A 4 -22.46 -8.85 -7.42
N VAL A 5 -23.05 -9.84 -8.08
CA VAL A 5 -24.37 -9.72 -8.70
C VAL A 5 -25.42 -10.07 -7.66
N LEU A 6 -26.32 -9.13 -7.40
CA LEU A 6 -27.43 -9.29 -6.48
C LEU A 6 -28.75 -9.32 -7.26
N MET A 7 -29.30 -10.52 -7.44
CA MET A 7 -30.48 -10.79 -8.26
C MET A 7 -31.74 -10.91 -7.41
N ASP A 8 -32.75 -10.09 -7.70
CA ASP A 8 -34.07 -10.15 -7.07
C ASP A 8 -34.83 -11.37 -7.58
N SER A 9 -35.28 -12.23 -6.66
CA SER A 9 -36.05 -13.44 -6.94
C SER A 9 -37.45 -13.40 -6.31
N SER A 10 -37.96 -12.21 -5.99
CA SER A 10 -39.28 -12.02 -5.38
C SER A 10 -40.45 -12.18 -6.36
N LEU A 11 -41.68 -12.35 -5.83
CA LEU A 11 -42.89 -12.52 -6.64
C LEU A 11 -43.18 -11.34 -7.60
N SER A 12 -42.62 -10.15 -7.38
CA SER A 12 -42.81 -9.04 -8.32
C SER A 12 -42.07 -9.25 -9.65
N MET A 13 -41.00 -10.05 -9.62
CA MET A 13 -40.16 -10.38 -10.78
C MET A 13 -40.86 -11.36 -11.75
N THR A 14 -41.90 -12.06 -11.32
CA THR A 14 -42.69 -12.95 -12.18
C THR A 14 -43.77 -12.21 -12.98
N ARG A 15 -43.91 -10.89 -12.80
CA ARG A 15 -44.87 -10.09 -13.56
C ARG A 15 -44.53 -10.09 -15.06
N PRO A 16 -45.54 -10.18 -15.93
CA PRO A 16 -45.32 -10.15 -17.38
C PRO A 16 -44.81 -8.77 -17.83
N VAL A 17 -44.00 -8.78 -18.87
CA VAL A 17 -43.52 -7.60 -19.58
C VAL A 17 -44.31 -7.48 -20.86
N SER A 18 -45.04 -6.37 -21.02
CA SER A 18 -45.76 -6.11 -22.26
C SER A 18 -44.79 -5.53 -23.28
N VAL A 19 -44.36 -6.38 -24.22
CA VAL A 19 -43.70 -5.96 -25.46
C VAL A 19 -44.75 -6.11 -26.56
N GLU A 20 -45.01 -5.03 -27.32
CA GLU A 20 -46.00 -5.05 -28.40
C GLU A 20 -45.58 -6.09 -29.47
N GLY A 21 -46.25 -7.24 -29.50
CA GLY A 21 -46.14 -8.22 -30.60
C GLY A 21 -45.20 -9.42 -30.41
N SER A 22 -44.63 -9.65 -29.22
CA SER A 22 -43.80 -10.85 -28.92
C SER A 22 -44.17 -11.53 -27.59
N GLU A 23 -43.62 -12.72 -27.36
CA GLU A 23 -43.91 -13.67 -26.25
C GLU A 23 -44.05 -13.01 -24.85
N GLU A 24 -44.88 -13.62 -23.98
CA GLU A 24 -45.08 -13.20 -22.59
C GLU A 24 -43.83 -13.47 -21.72
N PHE A 25 -42.81 -12.61 -21.81
CA PHE A 25 -41.66 -12.68 -20.92
C PHE A 25 -42.01 -12.16 -19.53
N GLN A 26 -41.51 -12.82 -18.48
CA GLN A 26 -41.52 -12.24 -17.13
C GLN A 26 -40.32 -11.31 -16.95
N ARG A 27 -40.39 -10.38 -16.01
CA ARG A 27 -39.26 -9.48 -15.67
C ARG A 27 -38.01 -10.27 -15.31
N LYS A 28 -38.17 -11.40 -14.61
CA LYS A 28 -37.10 -12.35 -14.30
C LYS A 28 -36.41 -12.86 -15.55
N ASN A 29 -37.14 -13.20 -16.62
CA ASN A 29 -36.53 -13.67 -17.87
C ASN A 29 -35.65 -12.60 -18.51
N LEU A 30 -36.08 -11.32 -18.49
CA LEU A 30 -35.25 -10.22 -19.00
C LEU A 30 -33.99 -9.99 -18.15
N ALA A 31 -34.11 -10.10 -16.83
CA ALA A 31 -32.94 -10.02 -15.96
C ALA A 31 -31.96 -11.18 -16.16
N VAL A 32 -32.48 -12.41 -16.33
CA VAL A 32 -31.65 -13.58 -16.67
C VAL A 32 -30.95 -13.32 -18.01
N HIS A 33 -31.67 -12.91 -19.04
CA HIS A 33 -31.08 -12.60 -20.34
C HIS A 33 -29.99 -11.53 -20.26
N GLY A 34 -30.25 -10.44 -19.53
CA GLY A 34 -29.27 -9.37 -19.35
C GLY A 34 -28.04 -9.83 -18.55
N LEU A 35 -28.22 -10.58 -17.47
CA LEU A 35 -27.09 -11.12 -16.72
C LEU A 35 -26.29 -12.16 -17.52
N THR A 36 -26.94 -12.98 -18.35
CA THR A 36 -26.25 -13.88 -19.28
C THR A 36 -25.35 -13.09 -20.23
N MET A 37 -25.87 -12.04 -20.86
CA MET A 37 -25.07 -11.17 -21.75
C MET A 37 -23.90 -10.50 -21.01
N LEU A 38 -24.10 -10.06 -19.76
CA LEU A 38 -23.01 -9.54 -18.93
C LEU A 38 -21.93 -10.61 -18.68
N PHE A 39 -22.33 -11.83 -18.30
CA PHE A 39 -21.41 -12.92 -18.04
C PHE A 39 -20.67 -13.36 -19.31
N GLU A 40 -21.31 -13.38 -20.48
CA GLU A 40 -20.66 -13.65 -21.77
C GLU A 40 -19.61 -12.58 -22.09
N HIS A 41 -19.94 -11.30 -21.89
CA HIS A 41 -18.98 -10.20 -22.05
C HIS A 41 -17.80 -10.35 -21.09
N MET A 42 -18.06 -10.69 -19.82
CA MET A 42 -17.01 -10.86 -18.82
C MET A 42 -16.13 -12.08 -19.11
N ALA A 43 -16.71 -13.20 -19.53
CA ALA A 43 -16.00 -14.40 -19.97
C ALA A 43 -15.10 -14.13 -21.18
N THR A 44 -15.44 -13.16 -22.02
CA THR A 44 -14.64 -12.81 -23.20
C THR A 44 -13.59 -11.75 -22.87
N ASN A 45 -13.99 -10.65 -22.25
CA ASN A 45 -13.21 -9.42 -22.16
C ASN A 45 -12.66 -9.13 -20.75
N TYR A 46 -13.22 -9.76 -19.70
CA TYR A 46 -12.92 -9.52 -18.28
C TYR A 46 -12.64 -10.82 -17.49
N ARG A 47 -12.00 -11.80 -18.14
CA ARG A 47 -11.77 -13.18 -17.64
C ARG A 47 -11.16 -13.31 -16.24
N LEU A 48 -10.43 -12.30 -15.79
CA LEU A 48 -9.73 -12.31 -14.52
C LEU A 48 -10.55 -11.75 -13.35
N GLU A 49 -11.70 -11.12 -13.64
CA GLU A 49 -12.62 -10.60 -12.64
C GLU A 49 -13.27 -11.77 -11.89
N PHE A 50 -13.26 -11.68 -10.55
CA PHE A 50 -14.01 -12.61 -9.71
C PHE A 50 -15.43 -12.11 -9.56
N THR A 51 -16.40 -12.97 -9.88
CA THR A 51 -17.82 -12.65 -9.80
C THR A 51 -18.52 -13.63 -8.88
N SER A 52 -19.40 -13.13 -8.01
CA SER A 52 -20.31 -13.96 -7.20
C SER A 52 -21.77 -13.64 -7.54
N LEU A 53 -22.64 -14.63 -7.35
CA LEU A 53 -24.08 -14.50 -7.56
C LEU A 53 -24.82 -14.70 -6.24
N VAL A 54 -25.52 -13.66 -5.81
CA VAL A 54 -26.38 -13.65 -4.62
C VAL A 54 -27.81 -13.45 -5.09
N THR A 55 -28.73 -14.26 -4.59
CA THR A 55 -30.17 -14.09 -4.82
C THR A 55 -30.82 -13.58 -3.56
N PHE A 56 -31.88 -12.78 -3.69
CA PHE A 56 -32.61 -12.31 -2.53
C PHE A 56 -34.11 -12.19 -2.77
N SER A 57 -34.83 -12.53 -1.71
CA SER A 57 -36.25 -12.26 -1.49
C SER A 57 -36.40 -11.93 0.00
N SER A 58 -37.13 -12.72 0.79
CA SER A 58 -37.29 -12.46 2.24
C SER A 58 -36.02 -12.77 3.02
N LEU A 59 -35.28 -13.75 2.52
CA LEU A 59 -33.92 -14.10 2.89
C LEU A 59 -33.01 -13.85 1.68
N TRP A 60 -31.70 -13.93 1.89
CA TRP A 60 -30.71 -13.91 0.82
C TRP A 60 -29.90 -15.20 0.86
N GLU A 61 -29.44 -15.64 -0.30
CA GLU A 61 -28.62 -16.83 -0.46
C GLU A 61 -27.44 -16.55 -1.39
N LEU A 62 -26.27 -17.05 -1.03
CA LEU A 62 -25.11 -17.06 -1.91
C LEU A 62 -25.21 -18.28 -2.83
N MET A 63 -25.72 -18.08 -4.04
CA MET A 63 -25.87 -19.14 -5.05
C MET A 63 -24.52 -19.62 -5.56
N VAL A 64 -23.63 -18.66 -5.86
CA VAL A 64 -22.30 -18.94 -6.40
C VAL A 64 -21.28 -18.07 -5.67
N PRO A 65 -20.29 -18.65 -4.96
CA PRO A 65 -19.20 -17.89 -4.35
C PRO A 65 -18.32 -17.23 -5.44
N PHE A 66 -17.37 -16.38 -5.04
CA PHE A 66 -16.50 -15.71 -6.02
C PHE A 66 -15.77 -16.71 -6.91
N THR A 67 -16.02 -16.62 -8.21
CA THR A 67 -15.45 -17.48 -9.23
C THR A 67 -15.06 -16.69 -10.48
N ARG A 68 -14.21 -17.29 -11.31
CA ARG A 68 -13.94 -16.84 -12.70
C ARG A 68 -14.62 -17.72 -13.74
N ASP A 69 -15.28 -18.78 -13.29
CA ASP A 69 -16.03 -19.71 -14.12
C ASP A 69 -17.43 -19.13 -14.38
N TYR A 70 -17.56 -18.42 -15.50
CA TYR A 70 -18.82 -17.77 -15.88
C TYR A 70 -19.89 -18.76 -16.30
N ASN A 71 -19.54 -20.00 -16.67
CA ASN A 71 -20.51 -21.04 -17.00
C ASN A 71 -21.29 -21.43 -15.75
N THR A 72 -20.61 -21.61 -14.61
CA THR A 72 -21.28 -21.92 -13.34
C THR A 72 -22.24 -20.81 -12.89
N LEU A 73 -21.90 -19.54 -13.17
CA LEU A 73 -22.77 -18.40 -12.91
C LEU A 73 -24.01 -18.40 -13.81
N GLN A 74 -23.86 -18.73 -15.10
CA GLN A 74 -24.97 -18.85 -16.04
C GLN A 74 -25.88 -20.05 -15.72
N GLU A 75 -25.31 -21.20 -15.36
CA GLU A 75 -26.08 -22.38 -14.94
C GLU A 75 -26.91 -22.11 -13.68
N ALA A 76 -26.33 -21.43 -12.69
CA ALA A 76 -27.05 -21.03 -11.47
C ALA A 76 -28.18 -20.03 -11.77
N LEU A 77 -27.96 -19.13 -12.73
CA LEU A 77 -28.95 -18.14 -13.16
C LEU A 77 -30.16 -18.79 -13.88
N ASN A 78 -29.93 -19.85 -14.65
CA ASN A 78 -31.00 -20.60 -15.32
C ASN A 78 -31.86 -21.41 -14.34
N ASN A 79 -31.32 -21.77 -13.17
CA ASN A 79 -32.00 -22.57 -12.16
C ASN A 79 -32.60 -21.73 -11.01
N LEU A 80 -32.84 -20.44 -11.24
CA LEU A 80 -33.43 -19.57 -10.22
C LEU A 80 -34.84 -20.00 -9.85
N GLU A 81 -35.11 -20.14 -8.56
CA GLU A 81 -36.45 -20.32 -8.01
C GLU A 81 -37.18 -18.98 -7.83
N ASP A 82 -38.50 -19.03 -7.64
CA ASP A 82 -39.34 -17.87 -7.33
C ASP A 82 -39.71 -17.87 -5.85
N TYR A 83 -39.52 -16.73 -5.19
CA TYR A 83 -39.76 -16.57 -3.76
C TYR A 83 -40.70 -15.40 -3.46
N ASP A 84 -40.95 -15.13 -2.18
CA ASP A 84 -42.03 -14.28 -1.69
C ASP A 84 -41.82 -12.75 -1.83
N LYS A 85 -41.13 -12.11 -0.88
CA LYS A 85 -41.10 -10.65 -0.69
C LYS A 85 -39.67 -10.13 -0.64
N THR A 86 -39.39 -8.96 -1.22
CA THR A 86 -38.05 -8.35 -1.18
C THR A 86 -37.61 -7.92 0.23
N CYS A 87 -36.40 -8.26 0.63
CA CYS A 87 -35.70 -7.78 1.84
C CYS A 87 -34.28 -7.31 1.49
N LEU A 88 -34.19 -6.18 0.79
CA LEU A 88 -32.92 -5.68 0.23
C LEU A 88 -31.87 -5.37 1.32
N GLU A 89 -32.29 -4.88 2.49
CA GLU A 89 -31.35 -4.54 3.56
C GLU A 89 -30.57 -5.76 4.05
N ALA A 90 -31.24 -6.90 4.25
CA ALA A 90 -30.58 -8.13 4.68
C ALA A 90 -29.60 -8.63 3.62
N ALA A 91 -29.98 -8.50 2.33
CA ALA A 91 -29.13 -8.88 1.22
C ALA A 91 -27.88 -8.00 1.10
N LEU A 92 -28.00 -6.67 1.24
CA LEU A 92 -26.84 -5.76 1.26
C LEU A 92 -25.91 -6.03 2.44
N GLN A 93 -26.45 -6.44 3.59
CA GLN A 93 -25.64 -6.91 4.71
C GLN A 93 -24.90 -8.21 4.37
N GLY A 94 -25.56 -9.14 3.67
CA GLY A 94 -24.95 -10.36 3.14
C GLY A 94 -23.79 -10.07 2.20
N VAL A 95 -24.00 -9.19 1.22
CA VAL A 95 -22.94 -8.68 0.32
C VAL A 95 -21.77 -8.12 1.12
N SER A 96 -22.06 -7.33 2.16
CA SER A 96 -21.02 -6.74 3.00
C SER A 96 -20.14 -7.80 3.67
N ASN A 97 -20.75 -8.89 4.14
CA ASN A 97 -20.07 -9.97 4.83
C ASN A 97 -19.24 -10.82 3.86
N ILE A 98 -19.80 -11.19 2.70
CA ILE A 98 -19.13 -12.01 1.68
C ILE A 98 -17.89 -11.29 1.15
N VAL A 99 -17.99 -9.99 0.84
CA VAL A 99 -16.85 -9.22 0.33
C VAL A 99 -15.74 -9.09 1.38
N GLN A 100 -16.09 -8.76 2.63
CA GLN A 100 -15.10 -8.62 3.69
C GLN A 100 -14.41 -9.93 4.05
N GLN A 101 -15.15 -11.05 4.02
CA GLN A 101 -14.62 -12.36 4.32
C GLN A 101 -13.57 -12.82 3.30
N GLU A 102 -13.79 -12.52 2.02
CA GLU A 102 -12.93 -12.99 0.92
C GLU A 102 -11.83 -11.98 0.56
N TRP A 103 -12.15 -10.68 0.55
CA TRP A 103 -11.28 -9.63 0.01
C TRP A 103 -10.88 -8.55 1.03
N GLY A 104 -11.39 -8.61 2.26
CA GLY A 104 -11.17 -7.59 3.28
C GLY A 104 -11.90 -6.26 2.98
N THR A 105 -11.42 -5.17 3.58
CA THR A 105 -12.07 -3.84 3.49
C THR A 105 -11.42 -2.89 2.49
N SER A 106 -10.22 -3.21 2.00
CA SER A 106 -9.45 -2.31 1.11
C SER A 106 -9.62 -2.64 -0.37
N CYS A 107 -10.18 -3.80 -0.72
CA CYS A 107 -10.38 -4.19 -2.10
C CYS A 107 -11.62 -3.50 -2.68
N PRO A 108 -11.49 -2.69 -3.75
CA PRO A 108 -12.66 -2.10 -4.40
C PRO A 108 -13.54 -3.18 -5.00
N CYS A 109 -14.86 -3.12 -4.76
CA CYS A 109 -15.82 -4.12 -5.24
C CYS A 109 -17.04 -3.48 -5.92
N GLN A 110 -17.48 -4.05 -7.04
CA GLN A 110 -18.68 -3.62 -7.76
C GLN A 110 -19.87 -4.44 -7.29
N VAL A 111 -20.99 -3.80 -6.96
CA VAL A 111 -22.24 -4.47 -6.60
C VAL A 111 -23.28 -4.14 -7.67
N VAL A 112 -23.74 -5.15 -8.39
CA VAL A 112 -24.74 -5.02 -9.45
C VAL A 112 -26.06 -5.57 -8.93
N LEU A 113 -26.96 -4.67 -8.50
CA LEU A 113 -28.31 -4.99 -8.05
C LEU A 113 -29.26 -5.04 -9.25
N VAL A 114 -29.88 -6.19 -9.50
CA VAL A 114 -30.90 -6.39 -10.54
C VAL A 114 -32.24 -6.61 -9.89
N THR A 115 -33.20 -5.68 -10.11
CA THR A 115 -34.53 -5.70 -9.50
C THR A 115 -35.54 -4.97 -10.38
N ASP A 116 -36.83 -5.22 -10.18
CA ASP A 116 -37.91 -4.48 -10.83
C ASP A 116 -38.31 -3.19 -10.07
N GLY A 117 -37.61 -2.89 -8.97
CA GLY A 117 -37.86 -1.71 -8.13
C GLY A 117 -39.10 -1.83 -7.26
N ALA A 118 -39.77 -2.99 -7.20
CA ALA A 118 -40.90 -3.23 -6.32
C ALA A 118 -40.43 -3.60 -4.91
N LEU A 119 -39.97 -2.58 -4.17
CA LEU A 119 -39.23 -2.71 -2.89
C LEU A 119 -40.06 -3.15 -1.66
N GLY A 120 -41.23 -3.78 -1.88
CA GLY A 120 -42.12 -4.29 -0.85
C GLY A 120 -42.85 -3.24 -0.01
N ILE A 121 -43.70 -3.70 0.89
CA ILE A 121 -44.47 -2.85 1.84
C ILE A 121 -44.32 -3.44 3.26
N GLY A 122 -44.11 -2.57 4.26
CA GLY A 122 -44.04 -2.96 5.67
C GLY A 122 -42.62 -3.24 6.19
N ARG A 123 -42.50 -4.05 7.26
CA ARG A 123 -41.21 -4.39 7.88
C ARG A 123 -40.36 -5.25 6.92
N GLY A 124 -39.17 -4.77 6.58
CA GLY A 124 -38.26 -5.37 5.60
C GLY A 124 -38.27 -4.70 4.21
N SER A 125 -39.24 -3.81 3.94
CA SER A 125 -39.24 -3.00 2.71
C SER A 125 -38.14 -1.94 2.75
N LEU A 126 -37.56 -1.61 1.59
CA LEU A 126 -36.51 -0.58 1.51
C LEU A 126 -37.04 0.78 2.02
N ARG A 127 -38.30 1.10 1.74
CA ARG A 127 -38.94 2.34 2.21
C ARG A 127 -38.93 2.44 3.74
N HIS A 128 -39.29 1.35 4.43
CA HIS A 128 -39.27 1.32 5.89
C HIS A 128 -37.84 1.38 6.43
N SER A 129 -36.90 0.67 5.79
CA SER A 129 -35.49 0.68 6.16
C SER A 129 -34.90 2.08 6.08
N LEU A 130 -35.12 2.79 4.98
CA LEU A 130 -34.66 4.18 4.75
C LEU A 130 -35.28 5.18 5.74
N GLN A 131 -36.56 5.04 6.07
CA GLN A 131 -37.24 5.89 7.04
C GLN A 131 -36.69 5.73 8.47
N THR A 132 -36.18 4.53 8.80
CA THR A 132 -35.68 4.21 10.14
C THR A 132 -34.17 4.41 10.29
N VAL A 133 -33.44 4.77 9.22
CA VAL A 133 -31.96 4.89 9.23
C VAL A 133 -31.44 5.75 10.37
N LYS A 134 -32.03 6.94 10.56
CA LYS A 134 -31.58 7.92 11.58
C LYS A 134 -31.85 7.50 13.02
N GLN A 135 -32.71 6.51 13.24
CA GLN A 135 -33.17 6.08 14.57
C GLN A 135 -32.43 4.83 15.08
N ARG A 136 -31.48 4.32 14.30
CA ARG A 136 -30.80 3.05 14.58
C ARG A 136 -29.52 3.26 15.40
N VAL A 137 -29.30 2.33 16.33
CA VAL A 137 -28.09 2.22 17.17
C VAL A 137 -26.98 1.52 16.37
N GLU A 138 -25.73 1.63 16.80
CA GLU A 138 -24.55 1.16 16.03
C GLU A 138 -24.61 -0.31 15.59
N ASP A 139 -25.19 -1.20 16.39
CA ASP A 139 -25.32 -2.64 16.07
C ASP A 139 -26.34 -2.95 14.96
N LYS A 140 -27.09 -1.95 14.48
CA LYS A 140 -28.10 -2.08 13.41
C LYS A 140 -27.97 -0.98 12.36
N LYS A 141 -26.73 -0.54 12.08
CA LYS A 141 -26.47 0.43 11.01
C LYS A 141 -27.00 -0.11 9.68
N PHE A 142 -27.51 0.81 8.87
CA PHE A 142 -27.91 0.48 7.51
C PHE A 142 -26.64 0.09 6.72
N PRO A 143 -26.67 -0.95 5.86
CA PRO A 143 -25.47 -1.48 5.19
C PRO A 143 -24.77 -0.51 4.23
N LEU A 144 -25.40 0.63 3.92
CA LEU A 144 -24.82 1.69 3.09
C LEU A 144 -24.44 2.91 3.95
N PRO A 145 -23.27 3.54 3.70
CA PRO A 145 -22.26 3.14 2.71
C PRO A 145 -21.56 1.83 3.09
N PHE A 146 -21.15 1.05 2.09
CA PHE A 146 -20.41 -0.18 2.32
C PHE A 146 -19.08 0.11 3.05
N PRO A 147 -18.57 -0.83 3.87
CA PRO A 147 -17.31 -0.68 4.60
C PRO A 147 -16.06 -0.90 3.72
N PHE A 148 -16.23 -1.06 2.41
CA PHE A 148 -15.18 -1.18 1.41
C PHE A 148 -15.45 -0.21 0.24
N PRO A 149 -14.41 0.21 -0.51
CA PRO A 149 -14.61 1.02 -1.71
C PRO A 149 -15.54 0.30 -2.68
N SER A 150 -16.64 0.94 -3.07
CA SER A 150 -17.68 0.25 -3.83
C SER A 150 -18.40 1.15 -4.81
N LYS A 151 -18.87 0.50 -5.89
CA LYS A 151 -19.82 1.08 -6.84
C LYS A 151 -21.08 0.22 -6.83
N LEU A 152 -22.20 0.83 -6.44
CA LEU A 152 -23.51 0.18 -6.46
C LEU A 152 -24.23 0.56 -7.76
N TYR A 153 -24.27 -0.37 -8.70
CA TYR A 153 -25.08 -0.25 -9.91
C TYR A 153 -26.45 -0.87 -9.65
N VAL A 154 -27.51 -0.11 -9.92
CA VAL A 154 -28.89 -0.59 -9.77
C VAL A 154 -29.51 -0.68 -11.15
N MET A 155 -29.66 -1.91 -11.64
CA MET A 155 -30.33 -2.24 -12.88
C MET A 155 -31.82 -2.45 -12.60
N CYS A 156 -32.60 -1.42 -12.86
CA CYS A 156 -34.06 -1.51 -12.85
C CYS A 156 -34.54 -2.16 -14.14
N ILE A 157 -35.22 -3.30 -14.04
CA ILE A 157 -35.77 -4.00 -15.20
C ILE A 157 -36.94 -3.18 -15.75
N ALA A 158 -36.65 -2.39 -16.77
CA ALA A 158 -37.58 -1.71 -17.66
C ALA A 158 -37.22 -2.10 -19.11
N ASN A 159 -38.13 -1.85 -20.07
CA ASN A 159 -38.12 -2.37 -21.45
C ASN A 159 -36.92 -1.98 -22.36
N ALA A 160 -35.66 -2.03 -21.92
CA ALA A 160 -34.52 -1.68 -22.76
C ALA A 160 -33.26 -2.50 -22.47
N GLU A 161 -32.82 -3.28 -23.47
CA GLU A 161 -31.48 -3.89 -23.56
C GLU A 161 -30.36 -2.83 -23.44
N GLU A 162 -30.64 -1.58 -23.81
CA GLU A 162 -29.71 -0.44 -23.72
C GLU A 162 -29.13 -0.19 -22.32
N VAL A 163 -29.84 -0.57 -21.26
CA VAL A 163 -29.38 -0.34 -19.87
C VAL A 163 -28.14 -1.17 -19.57
N LEU A 164 -28.05 -2.37 -20.15
CA LEU A 164 -26.93 -3.27 -19.90
C LEU A 164 -25.68 -2.89 -20.69
N TYR A 165 -25.83 -2.49 -21.94
CA TYR A 165 -24.71 -1.95 -22.73
C TYR A 165 -24.07 -0.74 -22.03
N LYS A 166 -24.89 0.15 -21.45
CA LYS A 166 -24.40 1.28 -20.65
C LYS A 166 -23.64 0.83 -19.40
N LEU A 167 -24.07 -0.24 -18.73
CA LEU A 167 -23.35 -0.81 -17.60
C LEU A 167 -21.99 -1.38 -18.05
N ILE A 168 -21.98 -2.15 -19.13
CA ILE A 168 -20.76 -2.75 -19.69
C ILE A 168 -19.76 -1.65 -20.06
N ASP A 169 -20.19 -0.62 -20.78
CA ASP A 169 -19.35 0.49 -21.21
C ASP A 169 -18.77 1.28 -20.03
N GLN A 170 -19.56 1.46 -18.96
CA GLN A 170 -19.14 2.24 -17.80
C GLN A 170 -18.25 1.45 -16.82
N ALA A 171 -18.56 0.17 -16.59
CA ALA A 171 -18.02 -0.62 -15.49
C ALA A 171 -17.03 -1.72 -15.94
N TYR A 172 -17.19 -2.23 -17.16
CA TYR A 172 -16.51 -3.43 -17.67
C TYR A 172 -15.83 -3.18 -19.03
N SER A 173 -15.41 -1.94 -19.27
CA SER A 173 -14.60 -1.55 -20.43
C SER A 173 -13.11 -1.75 -20.13
N PRO A 174 -12.41 -2.64 -20.87
CA PRO A 174 -11.02 -2.97 -20.57
C PRO A 174 -10.13 -1.73 -20.78
N PHE A 175 -9.08 -1.62 -19.98
CA PHE A 175 -8.10 -0.54 -20.15
C PHE A 175 -6.98 -1.02 -21.06
N HIS A 176 -7.00 -0.55 -22.31
CA HIS A 176 -5.94 -0.79 -23.28
C HIS A 176 -4.92 0.35 -23.23
N ALA A 177 -3.65 -0.01 -23.29
CA ALA A 177 -2.52 0.90 -23.25
C ALA A 177 -1.39 0.38 -24.14
N VAL A 178 -0.41 1.24 -24.43
CA VAL A 178 0.82 0.90 -25.14
C VAL A 178 1.98 0.99 -24.16
N LEU A 179 2.61 -0.14 -23.88
CA LEU A 179 3.81 -0.20 -23.06
C LEU A 179 5.04 0.09 -23.92
N ARG A 180 5.83 1.10 -23.53
CA ARG A 180 7.00 1.58 -24.29
C ARG A 180 8.27 1.57 -23.45
N CYS A 181 9.37 1.15 -24.04
CA CYS A 181 10.72 1.34 -23.51
C CYS A 181 11.62 1.78 -24.67
N GLY A 182 11.76 3.11 -24.85
CA GLY A 182 12.33 3.67 -26.07
C GLY A 182 11.60 3.20 -27.32
N ASN A 183 12.29 2.44 -28.18
CA ASN A 183 11.72 1.91 -29.42
C ASN A 183 11.02 0.55 -29.26
N LEU A 184 11.12 -0.09 -28.09
CA LEU A 184 10.42 -1.35 -27.81
C LEU A 184 9.00 -1.05 -27.37
N THR A 185 8.01 -1.63 -28.05
CA THR A 185 6.60 -1.36 -27.79
C THR A 185 5.77 -2.64 -27.78
N SER A 186 4.75 -2.70 -26.94
CA SER A 186 3.68 -3.70 -27.00
C SER A 186 2.36 -3.09 -26.61
N ASP A 187 1.30 -3.49 -27.30
CA ASP A 187 -0.07 -3.23 -26.87
C ASP A 187 -0.40 -4.13 -25.68
N VAL A 188 -1.01 -3.55 -24.65
CA VAL A 188 -1.26 -4.22 -23.36
C VAL A 188 -2.63 -3.90 -22.80
N GLN A 189 -3.18 -4.85 -22.05
CA GLN A 189 -4.33 -4.68 -21.18
C GLN A 189 -3.85 -4.52 -19.73
N VAL A 190 -4.33 -3.48 -19.06
CA VAL A 190 -4.09 -3.27 -17.62
C VAL A 190 -5.32 -3.73 -16.84
N PHE A 191 -5.17 -4.73 -15.98
CA PHE A 191 -6.27 -5.36 -15.26
C PHE A 191 -6.04 -5.42 -13.73
N PRO A 192 -6.99 -5.01 -12.88
CA PRO A 192 -8.25 -4.35 -13.22
C PRO A 192 -7.99 -2.96 -13.81
N ARG A 193 -9.00 -2.32 -14.41
CA ARG A 193 -8.87 -0.93 -14.88
C ARG A 193 -8.44 -0.03 -13.71
N PRO A 194 -7.38 0.80 -13.86
CA PRO A 194 -7.02 1.81 -12.86
C PRO A 194 -8.16 2.80 -12.62
N GLU A 195 -8.50 3.02 -11.36
CA GLU A 195 -9.48 4.06 -11.00
C GLU A 195 -8.83 5.45 -11.02
N PRO A 196 -9.56 6.51 -11.41
CA PRO A 196 -9.06 7.88 -11.30
C PRO A 196 -8.74 8.23 -9.85
N VAL A 197 -7.61 8.90 -9.62
CA VAL A 197 -7.13 9.28 -8.28
C VAL A 197 -7.36 10.77 -8.06
N THR A 198 -8.03 11.14 -6.97
CA THR A 198 -8.21 12.54 -6.55
C THR A 198 -7.35 12.83 -5.33
N ILE A 199 -6.63 13.95 -5.34
CA ILE A 199 -5.79 14.40 -4.23
C ILE A 199 -6.57 15.48 -3.47
N ASP A 200 -7.07 15.14 -2.28
CA ASP A 200 -7.98 15.99 -1.50
C ASP A 200 -7.34 17.32 -1.03
N GLU A 201 -6.01 17.43 -1.06
CA GLU A 201 -5.27 18.62 -0.63
C GLU A 201 -5.21 19.73 -1.70
N GLU A 202 -5.70 19.50 -2.92
CA GLU A 202 -5.74 20.51 -3.98
C GLU A 202 -6.96 21.45 -3.85
N VAL A 203 -6.77 22.74 -4.18
CA VAL A 203 -7.83 23.78 -4.09
C VAL A 203 -9.01 23.50 -5.04
N ASP A 204 -8.77 22.72 -6.09
CA ASP A 204 -9.77 22.21 -7.03
C ASP A 204 -9.35 20.78 -7.46
N PRO A 205 -9.79 19.73 -6.74
CA PRO A 205 -9.27 18.37 -6.93
C PRO A 205 -9.75 17.81 -8.28
N MET A 206 -8.84 17.74 -9.25
CA MET A 206 -9.11 17.12 -10.54
C MET A 206 -8.72 15.64 -10.51
N PRO A 207 -9.61 14.71 -10.91
CA PRO A 207 -9.27 13.29 -10.99
C PRO A 207 -8.15 13.07 -12.02
N ARG A 208 -7.05 12.48 -11.55
CA ARG A 208 -5.92 12.07 -12.38
C ARG A 208 -6.15 10.66 -12.91
N THR A 209 -6.04 10.49 -14.22
CA THR A 209 -6.17 9.20 -14.89
C THR A 209 -4.83 8.74 -15.44
N VAL A 210 -4.56 7.43 -15.36
CA VAL A 210 -3.36 6.84 -15.95
C VAL A 210 -3.37 7.06 -17.47
N GLN A 211 -2.24 7.48 -18.03
CA GLN A 211 -2.05 7.65 -19.47
C GLN A 211 -2.10 6.31 -20.21
N THR A 212 -2.51 6.36 -21.48
CA THR A 212 -2.54 5.18 -22.36
C THR A 212 -1.18 4.84 -22.92
N ASP A 213 -0.26 5.80 -23.04
CA ASP A 213 1.14 5.54 -23.37
C ASP A 213 1.92 5.37 -22.06
N LEU A 214 2.29 4.13 -21.74
CA LEU A 214 3.03 3.78 -20.53
C LEU A 214 4.52 3.74 -20.85
N GLU A 215 5.21 4.85 -20.60
CA GLU A 215 6.64 4.99 -20.90
C GLU A 215 7.51 4.53 -19.72
N ILE A 216 8.38 3.56 -19.98
CA ILE A 216 9.42 3.13 -19.04
C ILE A 216 10.56 4.14 -19.09
N VAL A 217 10.85 4.75 -17.94
CA VAL A 217 11.83 5.83 -17.78
C VAL A 217 13.13 5.38 -17.11
N GLY A 218 13.17 4.16 -16.57
CA GLY A 218 14.38 3.62 -15.94
C GLY A 218 14.16 2.28 -15.26
N PHE A 219 15.23 1.72 -14.70
CA PHE A 219 15.22 0.46 -13.96
C PHE A 219 15.89 0.67 -12.61
N ILE A 220 15.37 -0.01 -11.58
CA ILE A 220 15.89 0.04 -10.21
C ILE A 220 15.90 -1.38 -9.65
N GLU A 221 16.90 -1.72 -8.86
CA GLU A 221 16.94 -3.01 -8.17
C GLU A 221 15.77 -3.19 -7.18
N ILE A 222 15.30 -4.44 -7.03
CA ILE A 222 14.28 -4.75 -6.03
C ILE A 222 14.76 -4.40 -4.60
N GLY A 223 16.06 -4.48 -4.33
CA GLY A 223 16.65 -4.07 -3.05
C GLY A 223 16.47 -2.58 -2.77
N ASP A 224 16.68 -1.75 -3.78
CA ASP A 224 16.62 -0.28 -3.69
C ASP A 224 15.19 0.26 -3.66
N ILE A 225 14.29 -0.32 -4.48
CA ILE A 225 12.87 0.05 -4.44
C ILE A 225 12.23 -0.37 -3.11
N SER A 226 12.74 -1.46 -2.51
CA SER A 226 12.26 -2.06 -1.27
C SER A 226 10.79 -2.53 -1.37
N SER A 227 9.91 -2.06 -0.49
CA SER A 227 8.47 -2.37 -0.49
C SER A 227 7.69 -1.06 -0.43
N PRO A 228 7.58 -0.33 -1.56
CA PRO A 228 6.96 0.98 -1.59
C PRO A 228 5.45 0.90 -1.28
N PRO A 229 4.88 1.90 -0.60
CA PRO A 229 3.43 2.06 -0.55
C PRO A 229 2.91 2.33 -1.96
N VAL A 230 1.83 1.64 -2.33
CA VAL A 230 1.22 1.72 -3.66
C VAL A 230 -0.28 1.89 -3.51
N LEU A 231 -0.90 2.64 -4.41
CA LEU A 231 -2.34 2.85 -4.44
C LEU A 231 -3.08 1.58 -4.83
N SER A 232 -2.62 0.96 -5.91
CA SER A 232 -3.26 -0.21 -6.51
C SER A 232 -2.28 -1.02 -7.33
N ARG A 233 -2.64 -2.28 -7.60
CA ARG A 233 -1.85 -3.25 -8.35
C ARG A 233 -2.66 -3.78 -9.52
N HIS A 234 -2.00 -3.91 -10.67
CA HIS A 234 -2.63 -4.27 -11.93
C HIS A 234 -1.75 -5.28 -12.67
N LEU A 235 -2.34 -6.32 -13.23
CA LEU A 235 -1.69 -7.18 -14.21
C LEU A 235 -1.54 -6.41 -15.53
N VAL A 236 -0.41 -6.63 -16.20
CA VAL A 236 -0.14 -6.08 -17.53
C VAL A 236 -0.01 -7.25 -18.49
N LEU A 237 -0.98 -7.39 -19.39
CA LEU A 237 -1.11 -8.54 -20.28
C LEU A 237 -0.94 -8.10 -21.73
N PRO A 238 -0.15 -8.79 -22.56
CA PRO A 238 -0.01 -8.45 -23.97
C PRO A 238 -1.33 -8.70 -24.71
N ILE A 239 -1.68 -7.80 -25.63
CA ILE A 239 -2.81 -7.95 -26.54
C ILE A 239 -2.28 -8.25 -27.94
N ALA A 240 -2.86 -9.24 -28.62
CA ALA A 240 -2.59 -9.48 -30.03
C ALA A 240 -3.43 -8.52 -30.88
N VAL A 241 -2.86 -7.38 -31.25
CA VAL A 241 -3.55 -6.42 -32.13
C VAL A 241 -3.23 -6.76 -33.58
N ASN A 242 -4.20 -7.29 -34.32
CA ASN A 242 -4.09 -7.39 -35.78
C ASN A 242 -4.15 -5.98 -36.37
N LYS A 243 -3.14 -5.56 -37.13
CA LYS A 243 -3.02 -4.22 -37.73
C LYS A 243 -3.90 -3.96 -38.97
N GLU A 244 -4.99 -4.70 -39.13
CA GLU A 244 -5.98 -4.43 -40.18
C GLU A 244 -7.38 -4.35 -39.54
N GLY A 245 -7.97 -3.15 -39.57
CA GLY A 245 -9.40 -2.92 -39.44
C GLY A 245 -10.06 -3.31 -38.12
N ASP A 246 -10.46 -2.29 -37.35
CA ASP A 246 -11.65 -2.37 -36.49
C ASP A 246 -12.84 -2.79 -37.36
N GLU A 247 -13.13 -4.09 -37.39
CA GLU A 247 -14.39 -4.76 -37.77
C GLU A 247 -14.06 -6.24 -38.01
N ILE A 248 -14.28 -7.12 -37.01
CA ILE A 248 -14.74 -8.52 -37.19
C ILE A 248 -15.14 -9.05 -35.81
N GLY A 249 -16.33 -9.66 -35.78
CA GLY A 249 -17.10 -9.99 -34.60
C GLY A 249 -16.44 -10.92 -33.59
N THR A 250 -16.87 -10.70 -32.35
CA THR A 250 -16.79 -11.61 -31.20
C THR A 250 -17.45 -12.96 -31.54
N GLY A 251 -16.66 -13.87 -32.09
CA GLY A 251 -17.05 -15.26 -32.30
C GLY A 251 -16.74 -16.10 -31.07
N ALA A 252 -17.79 -16.67 -30.46
CA ALA A 252 -17.71 -17.67 -29.41
C ALA A 252 -16.85 -18.87 -29.82
N THR A 253 -15.98 -19.34 -28.92
CA THR A 253 -15.44 -20.70 -28.98
C THR A 253 -15.36 -21.29 -27.58
N ASP A 254 -15.95 -22.49 -27.51
CA ASP A 254 -16.15 -23.45 -26.44
C ASP A 254 -14.91 -23.81 -25.60
N ASP A 255 -15.17 -24.28 -24.38
CA ASP A 255 -14.22 -24.69 -23.34
C ASP A 255 -13.44 -25.98 -23.66
N THR A 256 -12.56 -25.91 -24.65
CA THR A 256 -11.50 -26.91 -24.81
C THR A 256 -10.18 -26.19 -25.07
N GLU A 257 -9.08 -26.68 -24.48
CA GLU A 257 -7.70 -26.23 -24.70
C GLU A 257 -7.21 -26.48 -26.14
N GLU A 258 -8.04 -26.25 -27.16
CA GLU A 258 -7.62 -26.16 -28.54
C GLU A 258 -7.40 -24.68 -28.86
N GLU A 259 -6.11 -24.29 -28.85
CA GLU A 259 -5.67 -22.96 -29.21
C GLU A 259 -6.29 -22.57 -30.57
N THR A 260 -7.13 -21.52 -30.56
CA THR A 260 -7.61 -20.92 -31.80
C THR A 260 -6.41 -20.52 -32.69
N PRO A 261 -6.52 -20.66 -34.03
CA PRO A 261 -5.39 -20.42 -34.93
C PRO A 261 -4.78 -19.02 -34.79
N THR A 262 -5.56 -18.03 -34.34
CA THR A 262 -5.12 -16.67 -34.02
C THR A 262 -4.21 -16.60 -32.78
N ASN A 263 -4.54 -17.32 -31.71
CA ASN A 263 -3.70 -17.39 -30.50
C ASN A 263 -2.38 -18.15 -30.75
N GLN A 264 -2.39 -19.15 -31.64
CA GLN A 264 -1.18 -19.87 -32.06
C GLN A 264 -0.21 -19.01 -32.88
N MET A 265 -0.73 -18.09 -33.69
CA MET A 265 0.11 -17.16 -34.46
C MET A 265 0.67 -16.03 -33.58
N ALA A 266 -0.16 -15.49 -32.67
CA ALA A 266 0.28 -14.47 -31.70
C ALA A 266 1.35 -15.00 -30.73
N GLY A 267 1.19 -16.24 -30.23
CA GLY A 267 2.14 -16.87 -29.31
C GLY A 267 3.53 -17.18 -29.91
N LYS A 268 3.65 -17.17 -31.25
CA LYS A 268 4.93 -17.35 -31.97
C LYS A 268 5.63 -16.03 -32.27
N SER A 269 4.92 -14.91 -32.20
CA SER A 269 5.50 -13.59 -32.43
C SER A 269 6.26 -13.09 -31.18
N PRO A 270 7.47 -12.54 -31.31
CA PRO A 270 8.18 -11.96 -30.18
C PRO A 270 7.38 -10.81 -29.56
N ASN A 271 7.14 -10.87 -28.25
CA ASN A 271 6.39 -9.84 -27.54
C ASN A 271 7.24 -9.17 -26.45
N PHE A 272 7.24 -7.83 -26.43
CA PHE A 272 8.05 -7.05 -25.49
C PHE A 272 7.67 -7.31 -24.02
N CYS A 273 6.40 -7.54 -23.69
CA CYS A 273 5.99 -7.84 -22.31
C CYS A 273 6.60 -9.15 -21.80
N VAL A 274 6.73 -10.16 -22.68
CA VAL A 274 7.34 -11.44 -22.32
C VAL A 274 8.83 -11.27 -22.04
N LEU A 275 9.52 -10.52 -22.90
CA LEU A 275 10.93 -10.17 -22.71
C LEU A 275 11.13 -9.39 -21.41
N LEU A 276 10.39 -8.30 -21.23
CA LEU A 276 10.49 -7.43 -20.06
C LEU A 276 10.24 -8.20 -18.75
N HIS A 277 9.16 -8.98 -18.68
CA HIS A 277 8.85 -9.81 -17.52
C HIS A 277 9.99 -10.80 -17.20
N GLY A 278 10.51 -11.49 -18.23
CA GLY A 278 11.61 -12.43 -18.06
C GLY A 278 12.86 -11.75 -17.51
N SER A 279 13.25 -10.62 -18.08
CA SER A 279 14.42 -9.84 -17.64
C SER A 279 14.25 -9.30 -16.23
N LEU A 280 13.12 -8.67 -15.90
CA LEU A 280 12.87 -8.14 -14.55
C LEU A 280 12.93 -9.22 -13.46
N LYS A 281 12.45 -10.43 -13.78
CA LYS A 281 12.49 -11.57 -12.87
C LYS A 281 13.90 -12.10 -12.65
N VAL A 282 14.67 -12.27 -13.73
CA VAL A 282 16.02 -12.84 -13.68
C VAL A 282 16.99 -11.88 -13.00
N GLU A 283 16.92 -10.60 -13.37
CA GLU A 283 17.80 -9.56 -12.85
C GLU A 283 17.38 -9.04 -11.47
N GLY A 284 16.20 -9.42 -10.97
CA GLY A 284 15.71 -8.93 -9.68
C GLY A 284 15.51 -7.40 -9.68
N MET A 285 14.96 -6.86 -10.77
CA MET A 285 14.76 -5.43 -10.98
C MET A 285 13.28 -5.08 -11.14
N VAL A 286 12.98 -3.79 -11.01
CA VAL A 286 11.71 -3.17 -11.37
C VAL A 286 11.94 -2.10 -12.44
N ALA A 287 10.97 -1.88 -13.32
CA ALA A 287 11.00 -0.79 -14.29
C ALA A 287 10.11 0.36 -13.83
N LEU A 288 10.66 1.57 -13.71
CA LEU A 288 9.87 2.78 -13.43
C LEU A 288 9.07 3.16 -14.66
N VAL A 289 7.77 3.41 -14.48
CA VAL A 289 6.85 3.77 -15.55
C VAL A 289 6.20 5.12 -15.26
N GLN A 290 6.14 5.99 -16.25
CA GLN A 290 5.41 7.25 -16.17
C GLN A 290 3.92 6.99 -16.42
N LEU A 291 3.09 7.40 -15.46
CA LEU A 291 1.63 7.26 -15.50
C LEU A 291 0.94 8.56 -15.91
N GLY A 292 1.62 9.69 -15.72
CA GLY A 292 1.12 11.03 -16.03
C GLY A 292 2.13 12.12 -15.63
N PRO A 293 1.74 13.40 -15.71
CA PRO A 293 2.56 14.51 -15.22
C PRO A 293 2.79 14.40 -13.71
N ASP A 294 4.07 14.35 -13.29
CA ASP A 294 4.47 14.10 -11.89
C ASP A 294 3.76 12.90 -11.25
N TRP A 295 3.56 11.84 -12.02
CA TRP A 295 2.96 10.60 -11.52
C TRP A 295 3.63 9.38 -12.13
N PHE A 296 4.10 8.49 -11.26
CA PHE A 296 4.92 7.34 -11.61
C PHE A 296 4.41 6.07 -10.94
N GLY A 297 4.80 4.94 -11.50
CA GLY A 297 4.60 3.62 -10.94
C GLY A 297 5.80 2.73 -11.18
N MET A 298 5.63 1.45 -10.90
CA MET A 298 6.64 0.43 -11.20
C MET A 298 6.02 -0.80 -11.85
N LEU A 299 6.75 -1.37 -12.81
CA LEU A 299 6.49 -2.67 -13.40
C LEU A 299 7.46 -3.69 -12.81
N TYR A 300 6.97 -4.86 -12.44
CA TYR A 300 7.76 -5.90 -11.81
C TYR A 300 7.16 -7.27 -12.06
N SER A 301 7.99 -8.30 -11.94
CA SER A 301 7.54 -9.68 -11.98
C SER A 301 6.97 -10.07 -10.62
N GLN A 302 5.71 -10.52 -10.59
CA GLN A 302 5.11 -11.13 -9.41
C GLN A 302 4.88 -12.61 -9.64
N ALA A 303 5.38 -13.44 -8.72
CA ALA A 303 5.02 -14.85 -8.67
C ALA A 303 3.67 -15.02 -7.95
N ASP A 304 2.70 -15.58 -8.66
CA ASP A 304 1.41 -16.02 -8.11
C ASP A 304 1.55 -17.41 -7.48
N SER A 305 2.40 -18.24 -8.07
CA SER A 305 2.80 -19.55 -7.52
C SER A 305 4.24 -19.88 -7.89
N LYS A 306 4.74 -21.03 -7.42
CA LYS A 306 6.06 -21.54 -7.82
C LYS A 306 6.23 -21.70 -9.35
N LYS A 307 5.13 -21.83 -10.10
CA LYS A 307 5.14 -22.09 -11.55
C LYS A 307 4.62 -20.92 -12.40
N LYS A 308 3.84 -20.00 -11.84
CA LYS A 308 3.20 -18.91 -12.58
C LYS A 308 3.70 -17.56 -12.06
N SER A 309 4.32 -16.77 -12.93
CA SER A 309 4.62 -15.37 -12.68
C SER A 309 4.14 -14.52 -13.84
N ASN A 310 3.67 -13.32 -13.54
CA ASN A 310 3.15 -12.38 -14.52
C ASN A 310 3.78 -11.00 -14.30
N LEU A 311 3.75 -10.18 -15.36
CA LEU A 311 4.07 -8.77 -15.26
C LEU A 311 2.95 -8.05 -14.51
N MET A 312 3.33 -7.30 -13.47
CA MET A 312 2.41 -6.44 -12.73
C MET A 312 2.92 -5.01 -12.72
N MET A 313 1.98 -4.08 -12.66
CA MET A 313 2.18 -2.66 -12.47
C MET A 313 1.61 -2.25 -11.11
N SER A 314 2.37 -1.49 -10.33
CA SER A 314 1.88 -0.79 -9.15
C SER A 314 1.94 0.71 -9.36
N LEU A 315 0.92 1.43 -8.89
CA LEU A 315 0.85 2.88 -9.00
C LEU A 315 1.34 3.50 -7.68
N PHE A 316 2.26 4.47 -7.75
CA PHE A 316 2.63 5.25 -6.57
C PHE A 316 1.61 6.36 -6.33
N GLU A 317 1.70 6.99 -5.16
CA GLU A 317 1.00 8.23 -4.89
C GLU A 317 1.42 9.29 -5.94
N PRO A 318 0.50 10.06 -6.54
CA PRO A 318 0.88 11.14 -7.42
C PRO A 318 1.63 12.23 -6.64
N GLY A 319 2.66 12.80 -7.26
CA GLY A 319 3.48 13.83 -6.64
C GLY A 319 4.96 13.70 -6.97
N SER A 320 5.74 14.69 -6.54
CA SER A 320 7.16 14.80 -6.89
C SER A 320 8.06 13.83 -6.13
N GLU A 321 7.69 13.44 -4.91
CA GLU A 321 8.51 12.61 -4.01
C GLU A 321 7.67 11.51 -3.33
N PRO A 322 7.08 10.57 -4.10
CA PRO A 322 6.26 9.51 -3.51
C PRO A 322 7.09 8.58 -2.61
N LEU A 323 8.38 8.41 -2.90
CA LEU A 323 9.29 7.52 -2.19
C LEU A 323 10.50 8.32 -1.66
N PRO A 324 10.54 8.70 -0.37
CA PRO A 324 11.59 9.54 0.17
C PRO A 324 13.01 8.98 0.04
N TRP A 325 13.16 7.66 0.01
CA TRP A 325 14.46 7.01 -0.16
C TRP A 325 14.96 6.99 -1.61
N LEU A 326 14.12 7.30 -2.60
CA LEU A 326 14.54 7.56 -3.99
C LEU A 326 14.63 9.06 -4.30
N GLY A 327 14.02 9.91 -3.47
CA GLY A 327 13.97 11.35 -3.69
C GLY A 327 12.98 11.72 -4.79
N ARG A 328 13.30 12.78 -5.54
CA ARG A 328 12.46 13.24 -6.65
C ARG A 328 12.65 12.33 -7.85
N ILE A 329 11.59 11.67 -8.30
CA ILE A 329 11.67 10.75 -9.46
C ILE A 329 12.12 11.50 -10.71
N SER A 330 11.71 12.77 -10.89
CA SER A 330 12.16 13.63 -12.00
C SER A 330 13.64 14.01 -11.96
N GLN A 331 14.36 13.73 -10.87
CA GLN A 331 15.81 13.95 -10.75
C GLN A 331 16.61 12.64 -10.88
N LEU A 332 15.93 11.50 -11.06
CA LEU A 332 16.61 10.26 -11.38
C LEU A 332 17.13 10.33 -12.83
N GLY A 333 18.44 10.22 -12.97
CA GLY A 333 19.13 10.25 -14.25
C GLY A 333 19.81 8.92 -14.57
N PRO A 334 20.24 8.72 -15.83
CA PRO A 334 20.99 7.55 -16.20
C PRO A 334 22.36 7.54 -15.53
N ALA A 335 22.85 6.35 -15.16
CA ALA A 335 24.18 6.19 -14.55
C ALA A 335 25.32 6.69 -15.46
N SER A 336 25.10 6.77 -16.78
CA SER A 336 26.05 7.32 -17.75
C SER A 336 26.37 8.80 -17.57
N ASP A 337 25.45 9.55 -16.96
CA ASP A 337 25.62 10.99 -16.75
C ASP A 337 26.37 11.29 -15.44
N ALA A 338 26.53 10.28 -14.58
CA ALA A 338 27.30 10.38 -13.36
C ALA A 338 28.81 10.33 -13.65
N ALA A 339 29.61 11.02 -12.84
CA ALA A 339 31.07 11.02 -12.98
C ALA A 339 31.69 9.62 -12.73
N GLU A 340 31.05 8.84 -11.86
CA GLU A 340 31.41 7.46 -11.52
C GLU A 340 30.12 6.63 -11.44
N ASN A 341 30.19 5.33 -11.75
CA ASN A 341 29.02 4.45 -11.62
C ASN A 341 28.61 4.38 -10.13
N PRO A 342 27.41 4.86 -9.76
CA PRO A 342 26.97 4.86 -8.37
C PRO A 342 26.80 3.45 -7.77
N TYR A 343 26.65 2.43 -8.62
CA TYR A 343 26.57 1.03 -8.23
C TYR A 343 27.96 0.36 -8.04
N GLY A 344 29.03 1.07 -8.42
CA GLY A 344 30.39 0.54 -8.46
C GLY A 344 30.64 -0.34 -9.70
N GLU A 345 31.91 -0.66 -9.97
CA GLU A 345 32.27 -1.50 -11.13
C GLU A 345 31.81 -2.96 -10.99
N ASP A 346 31.76 -3.46 -9.75
CA ASP A 346 31.37 -4.82 -9.39
C ASP A 346 29.93 -4.92 -8.84
N ASP A 347 29.11 -3.88 -8.99
CA ASP A 347 27.72 -3.84 -8.50
C ASP A 347 27.60 -4.07 -6.97
N SER A 348 28.59 -3.57 -6.22
CA SER A 348 28.74 -3.79 -4.78
C SER A 348 28.25 -2.62 -3.91
N LYS A 349 27.79 -1.55 -4.54
CA LYS A 349 27.29 -0.33 -3.90
C LYS A 349 25.93 0.03 -4.46
N SER A 350 25.25 0.94 -3.80
CA SER A 350 24.02 1.54 -4.32
C SER A 350 23.98 3.02 -3.93
N PRO A 351 23.46 3.91 -4.80
CA PRO A 351 23.15 5.29 -4.43
C PRO A 351 21.97 5.39 -3.46
N PHE A 352 21.22 4.31 -3.27
CA PHE A 352 20.05 4.23 -2.41
C PHE A 352 20.35 3.43 -1.11
N PRO A 353 19.58 3.67 -0.03
CA PRO A 353 18.54 4.67 0.13
C PRO A 353 19.10 6.08 0.37
N ILE A 354 18.43 7.11 -0.16
CA ILE A 354 18.69 8.51 0.19
C ILE A 354 18.34 8.73 1.66
N GLN A 355 19.33 9.16 2.44
CA GLN A 355 19.13 9.44 3.86
C GLN A 355 18.41 10.77 4.07
N PRO A 356 17.45 10.84 5.02
CA PRO A 356 16.82 12.11 5.34
C PRO A 356 17.84 13.09 5.91
N LYS A 357 17.70 14.37 5.55
CA LYS A 357 18.58 15.46 6.03
C LYS A 357 18.77 15.48 7.55
N ASN A 358 17.70 15.17 8.29
CA ASN A 358 17.70 15.07 9.75
C ASN A 358 17.44 13.63 10.19
N LYS A 359 18.31 13.11 11.06
CA LYS A 359 18.15 11.79 11.68
C LYS A 359 16.89 11.78 12.56
N ARG A 360 16.22 10.63 12.60
CA ARG A 360 15.08 10.39 13.49
C ARG A 360 15.56 10.10 14.92
N SER A 361 14.67 10.21 15.90
CA SER A 361 14.98 10.04 17.32
C SER A 361 15.57 8.67 17.67
N TYR A 362 15.21 7.61 16.96
CA TYR A 362 15.75 6.26 17.15
C TYR A 362 17.10 6.04 16.44
N ALA A 363 17.46 6.89 15.47
CA ALA A 363 18.72 6.86 14.72
C ALA A 363 19.72 7.91 15.22
N GLN A 364 19.39 8.60 16.32
CA GLN A 364 20.22 9.60 16.97
C GLN A 364 20.14 9.41 18.49
N ASN A 365 21.18 9.85 19.20
CA ASN A 365 21.13 9.85 20.65
C ASN A 365 20.14 10.92 21.14
N VAL A 366 19.06 10.48 21.78
CA VAL A 366 18.09 11.34 22.46
C VAL A 366 18.04 10.98 23.95
N THR A 367 17.69 11.94 24.79
CA THR A 367 17.58 11.73 26.25
C THR A 367 16.13 11.84 26.68
N VAL A 368 15.61 10.79 27.34
CA VAL A 368 14.22 10.70 27.79
C VAL A 368 14.18 10.20 29.23
N TRP A 369 13.82 11.09 30.16
CA TRP A 369 13.76 10.80 31.61
C TRP A 369 12.35 10.93 32.18
N ILE A 370 11.32 10.68 31.37
CA ILE A 370 9.92 10.61 31.83
C ILE A 370 9.72 9.41 32.77
N LYS A 371 10.40 8.29 32.49
CA LYS A 371 10.39 7.08 33.33
C LYS A 371 11.71 6.94 34.08
N ALA A 372 11.63 6.53 35.35
CA ALA A 372 12.80 6.34 36.22
C ALA A 372 13.86 5.39 35.61
N SER A 373 13.44 4.35 34.89
CA SER A 373 14.34 3.39 34.23
C SER A 373 15.25 4.03 33.18
N GLY A 374 14.76 5.03 32.44
CA GLY A 374 15.56 5.75 31.45
C GLY A 374 16.70 6.53 32.11
N LEU A 375 16.38 7.25 33.18
CA LEU A 375 17.37 7.98 33.97
C LEU A 375 18.41 7.03 34.60
N GLN A 376 17.95 5.94 35.23
CA GLN A 376 18.82 4.93 35.83
C GLN A 376 19.77 4.32 34.80
N THR A 377 19.30 4.05 33.58
CA THR A 377 20.13 3.47 32.51
C THR A 377 21.27 4.41 32.12
N ASP A 378 21.00 5.71 31.99
CA ASP A 378 22.02 6.70 31.63
C ASP A 378 23.06 6.86 32.74
N VAL A 379 22.62 6.97 34.00
CA VAL A 379 23.54 7.04 35.15
C VAL A 379 24.37 5.76 35.27
N GLN A 380 23.76 4.59 35.12
CA GLN A 380 24.49 3.31 35.14
C GLN A 380 25.52 3.22 34.01
N LYS A 381 25.22 3.74 32.81
CA LYS A 381 26.18 3.76 31.69
C LYS A 381 27.40 4.60 32.02
N ILE A 382 27.21 5.75 32.67
CA ILE A 382 28.30 6.60 33.17
C ILE A 382 29.12 5.85 34.23
N LEU A 383 28.48 5.25 35.24
CA LEU A 383 29.17 4.52 36.31
C LEU A 383 29.96 3.30 35.80
N ARG A 384 29.44 2.58 34.80
CA ARG A 384 30.18 1.46 34.17
C ARG A 384 31.45 1.93 33.46
N ASN A 385 31.41 3.11 32.82
CA ASN A 385 32.58 3.69 32.17
C ASN A 385 33.57 4.29 33.20
N ALA A 386 33.05 4.88 34.28
CA ALA A 386 33.84 5.42 35.40
C ALA A 386 34.78 4.38 36.01
N ARG A 387 34.29 3.15 36.22
CA ARG A 387 35.08 2.03 36.78
C ARG A 387 36.16 1.48 35.83
N LYS A 388 36.17 1.91 34.57
CA LYS A 388 37.11 1.46 33.52
C LYS A 388 38.03 2.60 33.06
N LEU A 389 38.26 3.59 33.93
CA LEU A 389 39.24 4.65 33.66
C LEU A 389 40.66 4.14 33.93
N PRO A 390 41.65 4.53 33.12
CA PRO A 390 41.61 5.50 32.01
C PRO A 390 41.16 4.96 30.64
N GLU A 391 40.97 3.64 30.48
CA GLU A 391 40.68 3.00 29.18
C GLU A 391 39.43 3.57 28.47
N LYS A 392 38.40 3.94 29.24
CA LYS A 392 37.11 4.45 28.73
C LYS A 392 36.90 5.95 28.92
N THR A 393 37.98 6.72 29.07
CA THR A 393 37.94 8.18 29.30
C THR A 393 37.06 8.93 28.30
N GLN A 394 37.26 8.75 26.99
CA GLN A 394 36.47 9.46 25.97
C GLN A 394 34.96 9.14 26.07
N THR A 395 34.61 7.87 26.23
CA THR A 395 33.22 7.45 26.36
C THR A 395 32.58 7.91 27.67
N PHE A 396 33.35 7.92 28.77
CA PHE A 396 32.89 8.45 30.07
C PHE A 396 32.52 9.93 29.95
N TYR A 397 33.43 10.78 29.46
CA TYR A 397 33.17 12.21 29.33
C TYR A 397 32.08 12.53 28.28
N LYS A 398 31.95 11.72 27.22
CA LYS A 398 30.86 11.88 26.25
C LYS A 398 29.48 11.65 26.89
N GLU A 399 29.32 10.58 27.66
CA GLU A 399 28.06 10.29 28.37
C GLU A 399 27.80 11.27 29.51
N LEU A 400 28.84 11.69 30.23
CA LEU A 400 28.74 12.71 31.28
C LEU A 400 28.25 14.05 30.73
N ASN A 401 28.84 14.53 29.63
CA ASN A 401 28.39 15.76 28.98
C ASN A 401 27.00 15.64 28.37
N ARG A 402 26.61 14.44 27.90
CA ARG A 402 25.25 14.17 27.42
C ARG A 402 24.23 14.35 28.54
N LEU A 403 24.48 13.71 29.70
CA LEU A 403 23.65 13.88 30.90
C LEU A 403 23.64 15.33 31.36
N ARG A 404 24.81 15.99 31.38
CA ARG A 404 24.92 17.41 31.75
C ARG A 404 24.02 18.28 30.89
N LYS A 405 24.19 18.23 29.56
CA LYS A 405 23.40 19.03 28.61
C LYS A 405 21.90 18.76 28.75
N ALA A 406 21.50 17.49 28.90
CA ALA A 406 20.10 17.14 29.10
C ALA A 406 19.51 17.69 30.41
N ALA A 407 20.23 17.55 31.52
CA ALA A 407 19.80 18.08 32.82
C ALA A 407 19.67 19.61 32.80
N LEU A 408 20.60 20.31 32.14
CA LEU A 408 20.54 21.77 31.97
C LEU A 408 19.32 22.17 31.13
N ALA A 409 19.07 21.47 30.01
CA ALA A 409 17.93 21.75 29.13
C ALA A 409 16.58 21.50 29.83
N PHE A 410 16.49 20.47 30.67
CA PHE A 410 15.28 20.17 31.44
C PHE A 410 15.15 21.01 32.73
N GLY A 411 16.18 21.76 33.12
CA GLY A 411 16.23 22.44 34.42
C GLY A 411 16.31 21.48 35.61
N PHE A 412 16.82 20.26 35.42
CA PHE A 412 16.92 19.24 36.46
C PHE A 412 18.28 19.28 37.18
N TRP A 413 18.55 20.39 37.87
CA TRP A 413 19.86 20.69 38.49
C TRP A 413 20.24 19.74 39.62
N GLU A 414 19.25 19.23 40.36
CA GLU A 414 19.45 18.28 41.46
C GLU A 414 20.09 16.99 40.98
N LEU A 415 19.77 16.55 39.76
CA LEU A 415 20.41 15.37 39.16
C LEU A 415 21.92 15.56 39.00
N LEU A 416 22.38 16.75 38.63
CA LEU A 416 23.81 17.03 38.50
C LEU A 416 24.52 16.94 39.86
N LYS A 417 23.88 17.41 40.93
CA LYS A 417 24.42 17.29 42.29
C LYS A 417 24.51 15.83 42.70
N SER A 418 23.42 15.06 42.54
CA SER A 418 23.39 13.64 42.90
C SER A 418 24.37 12.79 42.09
N VAL A 419 24.52 13.05 40.78
CA VAL A 419 25.51 12.33 39.94
C VAL A 419 26.93 12.70 40.35
N ALA A 420 27.21 13.94 40.75
CA ALA A 420 28.52 14.31 41.26
C ALA A 420 28.88 13.57 42.55
N GLU A 421 27.95 13.49 43.50
CA GLU A 421 28.11 12.74 44.75
C GLU A 421 28.33 11.24 44.49
N LEU A 422 27.64 10.68 43.48
CA LEU A 422 27.87 9.29 43.04
C LEU A 422 29.28 9.10 42.48
N LEU A 423 29.81 10.05 41.70
CA LEU A 423 31.18 9.97 41.17
C LEU A 423 32.23 10.10 42.28
N GLU A 424 32.02 10.97 43.27
CA GLU A 424 32.88 11.07 44.46
C GLU A 424 32.88 9.75 45.23
N ARG A 425 31.70 9.15 45.43
CA ARG A 425 31.58 7.84 46.07
C ARG A 425 32.31 6.75 45.29
N GLU A 426 32.16 6.68 43.97
CA GLU A 426 32.91 5.71 43.15
C GLU A 426 34.43 5.95 43.22
N CYS A 427 34.88 7.20 43.30
CA CYS A 427 36.30 7.52 43.49
C CYS A 427 36.85 6.94 44.81
N THR A 428 36.07 7.00 45.90
CA THR A 428 36.46 6.40 47.20
C THR A 428 36.40 4.87 47.22
N LEU A 429 35.67 4.25 46.28
CA LEU A 429 35.47 2.80 46.18
C LEU A 429 36.35 2.16 45.11
N LEU A 430 37.30 2.91 44.54
CA LEU A 430 38.27 2.36 43.58
C LEU A 430 39.11 1.26 44.26
N PRO A 431 39.31 0.10 43.63
CA PRO A 431 40.22 -0.92 44.13
C PRO A 431 41.67 -0.41 44.20
N ASP A 432 42.50 -1.00 45.08
CA ASP A 432 43.93 -0.68 45.16
C ASP A 432 44.70 -0.99 43.85
N SER A 433 44.13 -1.84 42.99
CA SER A 433 44.66 -2.16 41.65
C SER A 433 44.23 -1.19 40.56
N ALA A 434 43.41 -0.17 40.87
CA ALA A 434 42.97 0.82 39.91
C ALA A 434 44.11 1.76 39.49
N HIS A 435 44.09 2.17 38.22
CA HIS A 435 45.07 3.10 37.69
C HIS A 435 44.94 4.48 38.37
N PRO A 436 46.05 5.16 38.75
CA PRO A 436 46.01 6.42 39.49
C PRO A 436 45.21 7.53 38.80
N ASP A 437 45.26 7.59 37.46
CA ASP A 437 44.47 8.55 36.67
C ASP A 437 42.95 8.45 36.92
N ALA A 438 42.41 7.27 37.26
CA ALA A 438 40.98 7.11 37.51
C ALA A 438 40.47 8.02 38.63
N ALA A 439 41.24 8.15 39.72
CA ALA A 439 40.86 9.00 40.85
C ALA A 439 40.87 10.49 40.49
N PHE A 440 41.86 10.93 39.71
CA PHE A 440 41.96 12.31 39.22
C PHE A 440 40.78 12.66 38.30
N GLN A 441 40.48 11.78 37.33
CA GLN A 441 39.39 12.00 36.38
C GLN A 441 38.01 12.02 37.07
N LEU A 442 37.75 11.11 38.03
CA LEU A 442 36.47 11.07 38.74
C LEU A 442 36.27 12.29 39.64
N SER A 443 37.30 12.69 40.39
CA SER A 443 37.25 13.86 41.26
C SER A 443 37.05 15.14 40.44
N HIS A 444 37.77 15.29 39.32
CA HIS A 444 37.60 16.42 38.40
C HIS A 444 36.19 16.44 37.81
N ALA A 445 35.70 15.32 37.27
CA ALA A 445 34.36 15.23 36.70
C ALA A 445 33.27 15.60 37.72
N ALA A 446 33.35 15.12 38.96
CA ALA A 446 32.40 15.44 40.02
C ALA A 446 32.42 16.94 40.38
N GLN A 447 33.60 17.52 40.55
CA GLN A 447 33.74 18.96 40.85
C GLN A 447 33.13 19.82 39.74
N GLN A 448 33.42 19.50 38.48
CA GLN A 448 32.87 20.23 37.33
C GLN A 448 31.34 20.09 37.23
N LEU A 449 30.78 18.92 37.57
CA LEU A 449 29.33 18.71 37.59
C LEU A 449 28.65 19.52 38.72
N LYS A 450 29.28 19.62 39.90
CA LYS A 450 28.79 20.49 40.99
C LYS A 450 28.79 21.95 40.57
N LEU A 451 29.86 22.41 39.92
CA LEU A 451 29.93 23.77 39.38
C LEU A 451 28.82 24.03 38.35
N ALA A 452 28.54 23.08 37.46
CA ALA A 452 27.45 23.17 36.49
C ALA A 452 26.06 23.22 37.14
N SER A 453 25.87 22.60 38.31
CA SER A 453 24.60 22.57 39.04
C SER A 453 24.21 23.89 39.72
N SER A 454 25.14 24.85 39.80
CA SER A 454 24.95 26.11 40.53
C SER A 454 24.20 27.21 39.75
N GLY A 455 23.92 27.01 38.46
CA GLY A 455 23.13 27.93 37.62
C GLY A 455 23.88 29.17 37.12
N ASP A 456 24.69 29.82 37.96
CA ASP A 456 25.31 31.12 37.68
C ASP A 456 26.73 31.04 37.10
N SER A 457 27.25 29.82 36.89
CA SER A 457 28.64 29.60 36.49
C SER A 457 28.81 29.46 34.97
N LYS A 458 29.99 29.83 34.45
CA LYS A 458 30.42 29.47 33.07
C LYS A 458 30.29 27.98 32.76
N TYR A 459 30.34 27.14 33.80
CA TYR A 459 30.17 25.69 33.74
C TYR A 459 28.71 25.24 33.57
N ALA A 460 27.72 26.12 33.75
CA ALA A 460 26.30 25.86 33.51
C ALA A 460 25.89 26.19 32.05
N ALA A 461 26.78 26.79 31.24
CA ALA A 461 26.49 27.06 29.84
C ALA A 461 26.30 25.75 29.04
N TYR A 462 25.29 25.70 28.17
CA TYR A 462 24.96 24.50 27.39
C TYR A 462 26.12 24.05 26.48
N GLU A 463 26.86 25.01 25.90
CA GLU A 463 27.98 24.72 25.01
C GLU A 463 29.28 24.30 25.71
N HIS A 464 29.39 24.58 27.01
CA HIS A 464 30.61 24.27 27.76
C HIS A 464 30.71 22.76 28.08
N ASN A 465 31.60 22.02 27.42
CA ASN A 465 31.84 20.61 27.74
C ASN A 465 32.90 20.46 28.84
N ILE A 466 32.68 19.50 29.74
CA ILE A 466 33.68 19.03 30.69
C ILE A 466 34.72 18.22 29.91
N THR A 467 35.96 18.69 29.90
CA THR A 467 37.10 18.01 29.28
C THR A 467 37.86 17.16 30.30
N PRO A 468 38.48 16.04 29.89
CA PRO A 468 39.37 15.27 30.75
C PRO A 468 40.51 16.12 31.30
N MET A 469 40.97 15.80 32.51
CA MET A 469 42.18 16.41 33.06
C MET A 469 43.39 15.84 32.31
N LEU A 470 44.34 16.70 31.92
CA LEU A 470 45.61 16.23 31.35
C LEU A 470 46.47 15.73 32.50
N THR A 471 46.86 14.45 32.45
CA THR A 471 47.70 13.82 33.46
C THR A 471 48.93 13.20 32.81
N ASP A 472 50.07 13.33 33.48
CA ASP A 472 51.37 12.90 32.95
C ASP A 472 51.67 11.40 33.19
N PHE A 473 50.62 10.60 33.44
CA PHE A 473 50.75 9.16 33.70
C PHE A 473 51.04 8.33 32.43
N SER A 474 50.92 8.95 31.24
CA SER A 474 51.28 8.32 29.96
C SER A 474 52.77 8.51 29.67
N GLY A 475 53.62 7.77 30.38
CA GLY A 475 55.03 7.52 30.02
C GLY A 475 55.84 8.72 29.55
N GLY A 476 56.31 9.55 30.50
CA GLY A 476 57.40 10.51 30.28
C GLY A 476 58.73 9.79 29.96
N GLY A 477 58.86 9.31 28.74
CA GLY A 477 60.14 9.01 28.10
C GLY A 477 60.60 10.24 27.31
N GLY A 478 61.13 11.23 28.01
CA GLY A 478 61.61 12.46 27.41
C GLY A 478 62.31 13.31 28.44
N ALA A 479 63.60 13.04 28.65
CA ALA A 479 64.50 13.98 29.28
C ALA A 479 64.47 15.33 28.53
N ASP A 480 64.87 16.37 29.26
CA ASP A 480 65.07 17.76 28.84
C ASP A 480 63.84 18.67 28.82
N ARG A 481 63.59 19.30 29.99
CA ARG A 481 63.43 20.76 30.07
C ARG A 481 64.17 21.31 31.29
N ILE A 482 65.35 21.86 31.05
CA ILE A 482 65.93 22.98 31.81
C ILE A 482 65.30 24.26 31.28
#